data_AF-A0A254TJ76-F1
#
_entry.id   AF-A0A254TJ76-F1
#
_cell.length_a   1.000
_cell.length_b   1.000
_cell.length_c   1.000
_cell.angle_alpha   90.00
_cell.angle_beta   90.00
_cell.angle_gamma   90.00
#
_symmetry.space_group_name_H-M   'P 1'
#
loop_
_entity.id
_entity.type
_entity.pdbx_description
1 polymer ?
#
loop_
_entity_poly.entity_id
_entity_poly.type
_entity_poly.pdbx_seq_one_letter_code
_entity_poly.pdbx_strand_id
1 'polypeptide(L)'
;MNPQALDALRDIHLPPEPAWWAMPEVWVLASVVIAVAAWLLFRRVRYRRLRHALRALSVLEAAHARDNDAVHLARGLSQLLRRYAAGCFPQAGVEGLTGSAWLAFLDAHGGGNTFTAGAGTVLESLPYRASGSADTRALVEAVRQWLRENPR
;
A
#
# COMPACT_ATOMS: atom_id res chain seq x y z
N MET A 1 51.70 -28.94 -48.26
CA MET A 1 50.60 -28.14 -47.65
C MET A 1 49.32 -28.61 -48.32
N ASN A 2 48.50 -29.38 -47.61
CA ASN A 2 47.34 -30.07 -48.20
C ASN A 2 46.15 -29.11 -48.32
N PRO A 3 45.71 -28.71 -49.53
CA PRO A 3 44.57 -27.80 -49.72
C PRO A 3 43.22 -28.45 -49.39
N GLN A 4 43.20 -29.77 -49.16
CA GLN A 4 41.99 -30.55 -48.84
C GLN A 4 41.50 -30.39 -47.39
N ALA A 5 42.26 -29.72 -46.52
CA ALA A 5 41.87 -29.50 -45.13
C ALA A 5 40.82 -28.39 -44.96
N LEU A 6 40.65 -27.49 -45.95
CA LEU A 6 39.65 -26.41 -45.90
C LEU A 6 38.23 -26.88 -46.30
N ASP A 7 38.13 -27.93 -47.10
CA ASP A 7 36.85 -28.50 -47.56
C ASP A 7 36.10 -29.27 -46.45
N ALA A 8 36.77 -29.48 -45.31
CA ALA A 8 36.21 -30.10 -44.12
C ALA A 8 35.52 -29.10 -43.16
N LEU A 9 35.50 -27.80 -43.47
CA LEU A 9 34.53 -26.86 -42.89
C LEU A 9 33.15 -27.15 -43.49
N ARG A 10 32.60 -28.30 -43.10
CA ARG A 10 31.21 -28.67 -43.32
C ARG A 10 30.35 -27.55 -42.73
N ASP A 11 29.57 -26.91 -43.60
CA ASP A 11 28.57 -25.90 -43.27
C ASP A 11 27.92 -26.21 -41.92
N ILE A 12 28.10 -25.31 -40.96
CA ILE A 12 27.35 -25.35 -39.71
C ILE A 12 25.89 -25.10 -40.10
N HIS A 13 25.12 -26.17 -40.27
CA HIS A 13 23.67 -26.07 -40.41
C HIS A 13 23.14 -25.49 -39.10
N LEU A 14 22.85 -24.18 -39.11
CA LEU A 14 22.08 -23.56 -38.04
C LEU A 14 20.72 -24.27 -38.00
N PRO A 15 20.28 -24.75 -36.82
CA PRO A 15 18.94 -25.29 -36.70
C PRO A 15 17.94 -24.21 -37.16
N PRO A 16 16.85 -24.60 -37.86
CA PRO A 16 15.85 -23.64 -38.29
C PRO A 16 15.40 -22.82 -37.09
N GLU A 17 15.44 -21.49 -37.23
CA GLU A 17 15.08 -20.61 -36.13
C GLU A 17 13.65 -20.92 -35.68
N PRO A 18 13.37 -20.95 -34.37
CA PRO A 18 12.05 -21.28 -33.88
C PRO A 18 11.01 -20.25 -34.39
N ALA A 19 10.17 -20.63 -35.35
CA ALA A 19 9.26 -19.69 -36.02
C ALA A 19 8.21 -19.02 -35.09
N TRP A 20 8.05 -19.50 -33.86
CA TRP A 20 7.05 -19.02 -32.91
C TRP A 20 7.32 -17.62 -32.36
N TRP A 21 8.57 -17.11 -32.35
CA TRP A 21 8.85 -15.75 -31.86
C TRP A 21 8.59 -14.65 -32.92
N ALA A 22 8.53 -15.03 -34.20
CA ALA A 22 8.32 -14.11 -35.33
C ALA A 22 6.83 -13.82 -35.60
N MET A 23 5.90 -14.51 -34.92
CA MET A 23 4.47 -14.27 -35.05
C MET A 23 4.04 -13.06 -34.21
N PRO A 24 3.41 -12.02 -34.80
CA PRO A 24 2.91 -10.87 -34.03
C PRO A 24 1.91 -11.27 -32.93
N GLU A 25 1.18 -12.37 -33.15
CA GLU A 25 0.17 -12.90 -32.24
C GLU A 25 0.74 -13.36 -30.89
N VAL A 26 1.97 -13.88 -30.84
CA VAL A 26 2.59 -14.29 -29.56
C VAL A 26 2.96 -13.09 -28.70
N TRP A 27 3.31 -11.96 -29.30
CA TRP A 27 3.60 -10.72 -28.59
C TRP A 27 2.34 -10.08 -28.03
N VAL A 28 1.23 -10.13 -28.78
CA VAL A 28 -0.08 -9.71 -28.29
C VAL A 28 -0.48 -10.57 -27.08
N LEU A 29 -0.41 -11.90 -27.20
CA LEU A 29 -0.73 -12.80 -26.09
C LEU A 29 0.18 -12.56 -24.87
N ALA A 30 1.49 -12.42 -25.08
CA ALA A 30 2.45 -12.13 -24.01
C ALA A 30 2.13 -10.79 -23.32
N SER A 31 1.79 -9.75 -24.08
CA SER A 31 1.43 -8.44 -23.52
C SER A 31 0.17 -8.51 -22.63
N VAL A 32 -0.84 -9.28 -23.05
CA VAL A 32 -2.07 -9.49 -22.27
C VAL A 32 -1.75 -10.25 -20.98
N VAL A 33 -0.94 -11.32 -21.07
CA VAL A 33 -0.53 -12.09 -19.88
C VAL A 33 0.25 -11.22 -18.91
N ILE A 34 1.17 -10.39 -19.39
CA ILE A 34 1.94 -9.45 -18.56
C ILE A 34 1.00 -8.42 -17.92
N ALA A 35 0.06 -7.85 -18.68
CA ALA A 35 -0.90 -6.88 -18.16
C ALA A 35 -1.80 -7.49 -17.07
N VAL A 36 -2.29 -8.71 -17.28
CA VAL A 36 -3.09 -9.44 -16.28
C VAL A 36 -2.25 -9.78 -15.04
N ALA A 37 -1.02 -10.27 -15.23
CA ALA A 37 -0.11 -10.58 -14.14
C ALA A 37 0.21 -9.32 -13.32
N ALA A 38 0.54 -8.21 -13.98
CA ALA A 38 0.75 -6.92 -13.35
C ALA A 38 -0.50 -6.47 -12.57
N TRP A 39 -1.68 -6.52 -13.19
CA TRP A 39 -2.94 -6.16 -12.54
C TRP A 39 -3.23 -7.00 -11.30
N LEU A 40 -3.03 -8.32 -11.37
CA LEU A 40 -3.18 -9.23 -10.23
C LEU A 40 -2.15 -8.95 -9.13
N LEU A 41 -0.88 -8.67 -9.50
CA LEU A 41 0.17 -8.32 -8.55
C LEU A 41 -0.18 -7.01 -7.82
N PHE A 42 -0.58 -6.00 -8.58
CA PHE A 42 -1.06 -4.72 -8.05
C PHE A 42 -2.20 -4.96 -7.07
N ARG A 43 -3.25 -5.72 -7.46
CA ARG A 43 -4.35 -6.08 -6.56
C ARG A 43 -3.86 -6.77 -5.29
N ARG A 44 -2.95 -7.74 -5.41
CA ARG A 44 -2.42 -8.48 -4.25
C ARG A 44 -1.69 -7.58 -3.27
N VAL A 45 -0.83 -6.70 -3.76
CA VAL A 45 -0.07 -5.77 -2.91
C VAL A 45 -1.02 -4.84 -2.16
N ARG A 46 -2.06 -4.33 -2.83
CA ARG A 46 -3.11 -3.50 -2.23
C ARG A 46 -3.83 -4.18 -1.07
N TYR A 47 -4.36 -5.38 -1.31
CA TYR A 47 -5.05 -6.14 -0.27
C TYR A 47 -4.13 -6.55 0.88
N ARG A 48 -2.84 -6.79 0.64
CA ARG A 48 -1.89 -7.09 1.71
C ARG A 48 -1.66 -5.88 2.60
N ARG A 49 -1.48 -4.67 2.04
CA ARG A 49 -1.28 -3.44 2.82
C ARG A 49 -2.44 -3.18 3.77
N LEU A 50 -3.68 -3.26 3.25
CA LEU A 50 -4.88 -3.11 4.07
C LEU A 50 -4.94 -4.15 5.20
N ARG A 51 -4.68 -5.43 4.89
CA ARG A 51 -4.65 -6.49 5.91
C ARG A 51 -3.60 -6.23 6.98
N HIS A 52 -2.41 -5.76 6.62
CA HIS A 52 -1.37 -5.40 7.58
C HIS A 52 -1.79 -4.22 8.45
N ALA A 53 -2.43 -3.20 7.89
CA ALA A 53 -2.94 -2.06 8.63
C ALA A 53 -4.05 -2.45 9.62
N LEU A 54 -5.01 -3.27 9.19
CA LEU A 54 -6.08 -3.77 10.06
C LEU A 54 -5.54 -4.66 11.19
N ARG A 55 -4.52 -5.47 10.93
CA ARG A 55 -3.84 -6.23 12.00
C ARG A 55 -3.16 -5.31 13.00
N ALA A 56 -2.42 -4.31 12.52
CA ALA A 56 -1.77 -3.33 13.41
C ALA A 56 -2.80 -2.58 14.26
N LEU A 57 -3.97 -2.23 13.68
CA LEU A 57 -5.10 -1.66 14.42
C LEU A 57 -5.57 -2.58 15.55
N SER A 58 -5.78 -3.87 15.26
CA SER A 58 -6.21 -4.84 16.29
C SER A 58 -5.19 -5.03 17.41
N VAL A 59 -3.89 -4.93 17.10
CA VAL A 59 -2.82 -4.99 18.11
C VAL A 59 -2.87 -3.76 19.03
N LEU A 60 -3.09 -2.56 18.48
CA LEU A 60 -3.24 -1.33 19.26
C LEU A 60 -4.48 -1.38 20.15
N GLU A 61 -5.60 -1.90 19.64
CA GLU A 61 -6.84 -2.09 20.40
C GLU A 61 -6.64 -3.06 21.57
N ALA A 62 -5.95 -4.17 21.35
CA ALA A 62 -5.61 -5.15 22.40
C ALA A 62 -4.64 -4.59 23.45
N ALA A 63 -3.68 -3.75 23.05
CA ALA A 63 -2.77 -3.08 23.97
C ALA A 63 -3.53 -2.08 24.86
N HIS A 64 -4.41 -1.27 24.26
CA HIS A 64 -5.24 -0.34 25.01
C HIS A 64 -6.18 -1.04 25.99
N ALA A 65 -6.73 -2.21 25.64
CA ALA A 65 -7.55 -2.99 26.57
C ALA A 65 -6.78 -3.46 27.83
N ARG A 66 -5.44 -3.50 27.79
CA ARG A 66 -4.59 -3.85 28.93
C ARG A 66 -4.15 -2.63 29.73
N ASP A 67 -3.68 -1.61 29.03
CA ASP A 67 -3.01 -0.48 29.67
C ASP A 67 -3.98 0.70 29.95
N ASN A 68 -5.17 0.67 29.34
CA ASN A 68 -6.21 1.71 29.38
C ASN A 68 -5.71 3.13 29.04
N ASP A 69 -4.57 3.22 28.35
CA ASP A 69 -3.93 4.47 27.97
C ASP A 69 -4.45 4.97 26.62
N ALA A 70 -5.32 5.98 26.66
CA ALA A 70 -5.89 6.61 25.48
C ALA A 70 -4.87 7.43 24.68
N VAL A 71 -3.83 7.97 25.33
CA VAL A 71 -2.76 8.76 24.69
C VAL A 71 -1.88 7.84 23.86
N HIS A 72 -1.49 6.69 24.42
CA HIS A 72 -0.71 5.69 23.70
C HIS A 72 -1.48 5.15 22.48
N LEU A 73 -2.77 4.85 22.63
CA LEU A 73 -3.62 4.43 21.52
C LEU A 73 -3.72 5.51 20.43
N ALA A 74 -4.03 6.76 20.78
CA ALA A 74 -4.16 7.85 19.82
C ALA A 74 -2.85 8.09 19.04
N ARG A 75 -1.70 8.03 19.72
CA ARG A 75 -0.38 8.14 19.07
C ARG A 75 -0.13 6.99 18.10
N GLY A 76 -0.42 5.76 18.51
CA GLY A 76 -0.29 4.57 17.66
C GLY A 76 -1.18 4.62 16.42
N LEU A 77 -2.43 5.09 16.58
CA LEU A 77 -3.37 5.28 15.48
C LEU A 77 -2.90 6.35 14.49
N SER A 78 -2.41 7.49 15.00
CA SER A 78 -1.88 8.58 14.17
C SER A 78 -0.67 8.13 13.34
N GLN A 79 0.26 7.39 13.95
CA GLN A 79 1.41 6.81 13.25
C GLN A 79 0.99 5.76 12.22
N LEU A 80 0.02 4.90 12.55
CA LEU A 80 -0.50 3.88 11.64
C LEU A 80 -1.12 4.52 10.40
N LEU A 81 -1.99 5.52 10.59
CA LEU A 81 -2.63 6.26 9.52
C LEU A 81 -1.60 6.98 8.64
N ARG A 82 -0.62 7.67 9.23
CA ARG A 82 0.45 8.34 8.47
C ARG A 82 1.22 7.36 7.57
N ARG A 83 1.67 6.24 8.14
CA ARG A 83 2.40 5.21 7.37
C ARG A 83 1.54 4.62 6.24
N TYR A 84 0.26 4.40 6.50
CA TYR A 84 -0.66 3.88 5.49
C TYR A 84 -0.93 4.91 4.39
N ALA A 85 -1.21 6.16 4.77
CA ALA A 85 -1.45 7.27 3.86
C ALA A 85 -0.24 7.56 2.97
N ALA A 86 0.99 7.56 3.52
CA ALA A 86 2.21 7.70 2.72
C ALA A 86 2.35 6.59 1.67
N GLY A 87 1.94 5.36 2.00
CA GLY A 87 1.94 4.24 1.07
C GLY A 87 0.84 4.29 0.00
N CYS A 88 -0.35 4.82 0.34
CA CYS A 88 -1.50 4.91 -0.55
C CYS A 88 -1.53 6.20 -1.40
N PHE A 89 -0.87 7.27 -0.94
CA PHE A 89 -0.86 8.59 -1.55
C PHE A 89 0.56 9.17 -1.72
N PRO A 90 1.43 8.51 -2.51
CA PRO A 90 2.81 8.96 -2.69
C PRO A 90 2.93 10.36 -3.32
N GLN A 91 1.92 10.78 -4.09
CA GLN A 91 1.88 12.09 -4.75
C GLN A 91 1.35 13.22 -3.86
N ALA A 92 0.77 12.90 -2.70
CA ALA A 92 0.08 13.89 -1.86
C ALA A 92 0.97 14.57 -0.81
N GLY A 93 2.27 14.24 -0.74
CA GLY A 93 3.20 14.90 0.18
C GLY A 93 2.82 14.76 1.65
N VAL A 94 2.26 13.62 2.04
CA VAL A 94 1.66 13.38 3.38
C VAL A 94 2.63 13.65 4.53
N GLU A 95 3.93 13.49 4.32
CA GLU A 95 4.96 13.68 5.35
C GLU A 95 5.06 15.12 5.87
N GLY A 96 4.64 16.11 5.07
CA GLY A 96 4.63 17.52 5.48
C GLY A 96 3.38 17.94 6.27
N LEU A 97 2.34 17.11 6.31
CA LEU A 97 1.05 17.47 6.90
C LEU A 97 1.06 17.27 8.42
N THR A 98 0.77 18.34 9.16
CA THR A 98 0.70 18.35 10.63
C THR A 98 -0.62 18.98 11.10
N GLY A 99 -1.02 18.64 12.33
CA GLY A 99 -2.20 19.20 12.99
C GLY A 99 -3.49 19.14 12.13
N SER A 100 -4.18 20.26 12.05
CA SER A 100 -5.43 20.42 11.29
C SER A 100 -5.29 20.08 9.80
N ALA A 101 -4.14 20.38 9.17
CA ALA A 101 -3.90 20.05 7.76
C ALA A 101 -3.87 18.52 7.53
N TRP A 102 -3.38 17.77 8.53
CA TRP A 102 -3.42 16.31 8.51
C TRP A 102 -4.85 15.77 8.64
N LEU A 103 -5.65 16.32 9.55
CA LEU A 103 -7.06 15.90 9.70
C LEU A 103 -7.88 16.23 8.45
N ALA A 104 -7.68 17.42 7.87
CA ALA A 104 -8.35 17.83 6.64
C ALA A 104 -7.99 16.90 5.47
N PHE A 105 -6.73 16.45 5.39
CA PHE A 105 -6.33 15.45 4.41
C PHE A 105 -7.06 14.12 4.59
N LEU A 106 -7.20 13.62 5.82
CA LEU A 106 -7.93 12.39 6.10
C LEU A 106 -9.39 12.51 5.67
N ASP A 107 -10.02 13.64 5.98
CA ASP A 107 -11.41 13.91 5.59
C ASP A 107 -11.61 14.02 4.08
N ALA A 108 -10.69 14.68 3.37
CA ALA A 108 -10.69 14.78 1.91
C ALA A 108 -10.56 13.41 1.21
N HIS A 109 -9.98 12.42 1.90
CA HIS A 109 -9.71 11.09 1.35
C HIS A 109 -10.60 10.00 1.98
N GLY A 110 -11.87 10.29 2.28
CA GLY A 110 -12.81 9.29 2.82
C GLY A 110 -12.99 9.34 4.34
N GLY A 111 -12.66 10.47 4.97
CA GLY A 111 -12.99 10.71 6.38
C GLY A 111 -14.34 11.39 6.57
N GLY A 112 -14.82 12.15 5.58
CA GLY A 112 -16.17 12.71 5.60
C GLY A 112 -16.46 13.59 6.83
N ASN A 113 -15.49 14.44 7.21
CA ASN A 113 -15.53 15.32 8.39
C ASN A 113 -15.37 14.61 9.75
N THR A 114 -15.18 13.29 9.78
CA THR A 114 -15.01 12.50 11.01
C THR A 114 -13.72 12.88 11.75
N PHE A 115 -12.69 13.31 11.03
CA PHE A 115 -11.39 13.64 11.62
C PHE A 115 -11.28 15.09 12.07
N THR A 116 -11.90 16.04 11.36
CA THR A 116 -11.88 17.47 11.72
C THR A 116 -12.99 17.90 12.67
N ALA A 117 -14.16 17.24 12.66
CA ALA A 117 -15.30 17.62 13.50
C ALA A 117 -15.76 16.49 14.45
N GLY A 118 -15.24 15.27 14.29
CA GLY A 118 -15.66 14.10 15.04
C GLY A 118 -14.62 13.57 16.02
N ALA A 119 -14.68 12.25 16.24
CA ALA A 119 -13.80 11.53 17.16
C ALA A 119 -12.32 11.56 16.74
N GLY A 120 -11.99 11.93 15.50
CA GLY A 120 -10.59 12.01 15.05
C GLY A 120 -9.87 13.30 15.44
N THR A 121 -10.57 14.32 15.95
CA THR A 121 -9.98 15.61 16.37
C THR A 121 -8.93 15.45 17.46
N VAL A 122 -9.09 14.42 18.29
CA VAL A 122 -8.12 14.07 19.32
C VAL A 122 -6.79 13.58 18.73
N LEU A 123 -6.70 13.12 17.49
CA LEU A 123 -5.42 12.73 16.87
C LEU A 123 -4.44 13.91 16.67
N GLU A 124 -4.94 15.15 16.67
CA GLU A 124 -4.09 16.36 16.60
C GLU A 124 -3.48 16.71 17.97
N SER A 125 -4.28 16.67 19.03
CA SER A 125 -3.88 17.21 20.35
C SER A 125 -3.51 16.14 21.38
N LEU A 126 -4.16 14.97 21.37
CA LEU A 126 -3.96 13.94 22.39
C LEU A 126 -2.54 13.36 22.44
N PRO A 127 -1.83 13.12 21.30
CA PRO A 127 -0.47 12.59 21.35
C PRO A 127 0.53 13.48 22.10
N TYR A 128 0.20 14.76 22.31
CA TYR A 128 1.02 15.75 23.00
C TYR A 128 0.54 16.07 24.42
N ARG A 129 -0.57 15.45 24.87
CA ARG A 129 -1.08 15.61 26.25
C ARG A 129 -0.49 14.56 27.17
N ALA A 130 -0.23 14.95 28.42
CA ALA A 130 0.26 14.04 29.46
C ALA A 130 -0.82 13.05 29.93
N SER A 131 -2.10 13.44 29.83
CA SER A 131 -3.27 12.61 30.11
C SER A 131 -4.50 13.18 29.39
N GLY A 132 -5.45 12.31 29.05
CA GLY A 132 -6.70 12.73 28.42
C GLY A 132 -7.66 11.57 28.26
N SER A 133 -8.95 11.85 28.43
CA SER A 133 -10.02 10.92 28.04
C SER A 133 -10.48 11.24 26.62
N ALA A 134 -10.67 10.20 25.83
CA ALA A 134 -11.26 10.28 24.51
C ALA A 134 -12.19 9.08 24.34
N ASP A 135 -13.18 9.20 23.47
CA ASP A 135 -13.94 8.03 23.03
C ASP A 135 -13.05 7.18 22.11
N THR A 136 -12.24 6.32 22.73
CA THR A 136 -11.27 5.46 22.03
C THR A 136 -11.97 4.47 21.12
N ARG A 137 -13.22 4.08 21.44
CA ARG A 137 -14.03 3.20 20.60
C ARG A 137 -14.46 3.91 19.32
N ALA A 138 -15.02 5.11 19.44
CA ALA A 138 -15.39 5.91 18.26
C ALA A 138 -14.17 6.24 17.39
N LEU A 139 -13.03 6.54 18.01
CA LEU A 139 -11.78 6.80 17.31
C LEU A 139 -11.28 5.56 16.53
N VAL A 140 -11.25 4.39 17.17
CA VAL A 140 -10.84 3.14 16.50
C VAL A 140 -11.76 2.81 15.33
N GLU A 141 -13.07 3.00 15.47
CA GLU A 141 -14.02 2.73 14.38
C GLU A 141 -13.84 3.72 13.22
N ALA A 142 -13.62 5.01 13.50
CA ALA A 142 -13.31 6.00 12.46
C ALA A 142 -12.04 5.62 11.67
N VAL A 143 -10.98 5.19 12.36
CA VAL A 143 -9.74 4.73 11.70
C VAL A 143 -10.00 3.46 10.88
N ARG A 144 -10.76 2.51 11.42
CA ARG A 144 -11.12 1.26 10.73
C ARG A 144 -11.89 1.52 9.44
N GLN A 145 -12.87 2.41 9.50
CA GLN A 145 -13.68 2.81 8.35
C GLN A 145 -12.80 3.49 7.30
N TRP A 146 -11.99 4.47 7.70
CA TRP A 146 -11.09 5.16 6.78
C TRP A 146 -10.11 4.22 6.06
N LEU A 147 -9.55 3.24 6.78
CA LEU A 147 -8.69 2.20 6.18
C LEU A 147 -9.45 1.37 5.13
N ARG A 148 -10.71 1.01 5.40
CA ARG A 148 -11.56 0.24 4.48
C ARG A 148 -11.96 1.03 3.25
N GLU A 149 -12.20 2.33 3.39
CA GLU A 149 -12.52 3.24 2.29
C GLU A 149 -11.30 3.52 1.40
N ASN A 150 -10.09 3.30 1.93
CA ASN A 150 -8.82 3.48 1.22
C ASN A 150 -8.06 2.16 0.99
N PRO A 151 -8.58 1.18 0.23
CA PRO A 151 -7.88 -0.09 -0.02
C PRO A 151 -6.73 0.04 -1.06
N ARG A 152 -6.18 1.24 -1.27
CA ARG A 152 -5.35 1.64 -2.42
C ARG A 152 -3.98 0.99 -2.53
#